data_AF-A0AAN8WKD8-F1
#
_entry.id   AF-A0AAN8WKD8-F1
#
_cell.length_a   1.000
_cell.length_b   1.000
_cell.length_c   1.000
_cell.angle_alpha   90.00
_cell.angle_beta   90.00
_cell.angle_gamma   90.00
#
_symmetry.space_group_name_H-M   'P 1'
#
loop_
_entity.id
_entity.type
_entity.pdbx_description
1 polymer ?
#
loop_
_entity_poly.entity_id
_entity_poly.type
_entity_poly.pdbx_seq_one_letter_code
_entity_poly.pdbx_strand_id
1 'polypeptide(L)'
;MKNKNCLGDSSIKGISISTITDEYYYMSNPGAISRQADDITSVPGTKENHAADLGFSSREHILTSEDAPPRKTTQVIGVTIVALTHLGIGTIYGFPGITLPQLTDPNGEDLYLSDSNAALFSSIVNIGAVFGGFLSGSLMMKTGLRVLMMIALPITLAFWLLLAFSQSVIVLITSRIGLGVMTATLSAPSTAYVLEVSQKDKRGLLFSIIPITRQMGFFFVYMFGITNLTWRYIAIICGIVTTAIPFIGLFFLPDSPRWLVVKGRIEEAKKSLVFYRGTYYDTASELRDIIDSVQTSGKSNSTCSQLRQLFRMPFLKTMMILSFLTILASFNGSFAVSAYLVPIFQVSASNVDAYTSAILAGAMRVVGTLFHLVFIDRLGRRPVHIYSYLAIAFTHALLGWYFFVKDEEWVNNALGWLPLANMMVYTFFVGFGQPVLVMMQGELLATNVRSVGLAFLITMIFLGGFLVTQAFYAMGQAMGIYGTFWFYSVMCFMVAAVSHFAMPETKGLSLEEISNKQNAKSRNTKSEEMIL
;
A
#
# COMPACT_ATOMS: atom_id res chain seq x y z
N MET A 1 21.62 33.93 -20.78
CA MET A 1 20.65 34.89 -20.21
C MET A 1 20.10 34.35 -18.91
N LYS A 2 20.02 35.21 -17.88
CA LYS A 2 19.73 34.90 -16.47
C LYS A 2 18.23 34.63 -16.22
N ASN A 3 17.94 33.72 -15.27
CA ASN A 3 16.87 33.81 -14.26
C ASN A 3 17.07 32.62 -13.30
N LYS A 4 17.60 32.75 -12.06
CA LYS A 4 17.07 33.41 -10.85
C LYS A 4 15.59 33.11 -10.57
N ASN A 5 15.35 32.12 -9.69
CA ASN A 5 14.60 32.24 -8.44
C ASN A 5 14.23 30.84 -7.90
N CYS A 6 14.92 30.40 -6.84
CA CYS A 6 14.49 29.36 -5.91
C CYS A 6 15.32 29.53 -4.63
N LEU A 7 15.07 30.62 -3.90
CA LEU A 7 15.49 30.76 -2.51
C LEU A 7 14.25 30.47 -1.66
N GLY A 8 14.22 29.27 -1.10
CA GLY A 8 13.40 28.92 0.06
C GLY A 8 14.39 28.44 1.11
N ASP A 9 14.97 29.38 1.84
CA ASP A 9 15.85 29.10 2.97
C ASP A 9 15.08 28.32 4.03
N SER A 10 15.52 27.09 4.30
CA SER A 10 15.21 26.39 5.55
C SER A 10 16.48 26.44 6.38
N SER A 11 16.57 27.45 7.23
CA SER A 11 17.63 27.59 8.21
C SER A 11 17.47 26.51 9.28
N ILE A 12 18.16 25.39 9.11
CA ILE A 12 18.43 24.45 10.20
C ILE A 12 19.42 25.17 11.13
N LYS A 13 18.91 25.80 12.19
CA LYS A 13 19.75 26.29 13.28
C LYS A 13 20.50 25.08 13.86
N GLY A 14 21.83 25.14 13.83
CA GLY A 14 22.70 24.14 14.43
C GLY A 14 22.44 24.03 15.93
N ILE A 15 22.09 22.84 16.39
CA ILE A 15 22.01 22.51 17.80
C ILE A 15 23.36 21.91 18.19
N SER A 16 24.06 22.59 19.10
CA SER A 16 25.30 22.10 19.72
C SER A 16 25.00 20.89 20.60
N ILE A 17 25.76 19.81 20.43
CA ILE A 17 25.69 18.57 21.24
C ILE A 17 26.21 18.80 22.67
N SER A 18 26.87 19.93 22.97
CA SER A 18 27.55 20.15 24.24
C SER A 18 26.66 20.61 25.40
N THR A 19 25.35 20.80 25.20
CA THR A 19 24.45 21.35 26.24
C THR A 19 23.45 20.33 26.80
N ILE A 20 23.44 19.09 26.29
CA ILE A 20 22.45 18.06 26.70
C ILE A 20 23.05 17.01 27.65
N THR A 21 24.38 16.93 27.76
CA THR A 21 25.04 15.92 28.62
C THR A 21 25.07 16.26 30.11
N ASP A 22 24.97 17.54 30.49
CA ASP A 22 25.20 17.95 31.89
C ASP A 22 23.92 18.07 32.74
N GLU A 23 22.73 18.09 32.13
CA GLU A 23 21.47 18.30 32.86
C GLU A 23 20.76 17.01 33.30
N TYR A 24 21.27 15.82 32.91
CA TYR A 24 20.61 14.54 33.17
C TYR A 24 21.12 13.77 34.41
N TYR A 25 22.14 14.28 35.13
CA TYR A 25 22.71 13.56 36.28
C TYR A 25 22.15 13.96 37.66
N TYR A 26 21.29 14.99 37.76
CA TYR A 26 20.88 15.54 39.07
C TYR A 26 19.37 15.60 39.38
N MET A 27 18.49 15.07 38.53
CA MET A 27 17.05 15.03 38.84
C MET A 27 16.54 13.59 39.01
N SER A 28 17.05 12.91 40.02
CA SER A 28 16.29 11.86 40.70
C SER A 28 16.41 12.08 42.21
N ASN A 29 15.25 12.21 42.85
CA ASN A 29 15.01 12.16 44.31
C ASN A 29 15.02 13.49 45.10
N PRO A 30 13.85 14.07 45.43
CA PRO A 30 13.71 14.98 46.56
C PRO A 30 13.00 14.26 47.72
N GLY A 31 13.74 13.96 48.79
CA GLY A 31 13.12 13.62 50.07
C GLY A 31 13.90 12.65 50.95
N ALA A 32 14.89 13.16 51.69
CA ALA A 32 15.09 12.78 53.10
C ALA A 32 16.10 13.74 53.74
N ILE A 33 15.66 14.31 54.84
CA ILE A 33 16.31 15.32 55.66
C ILE A 33 17.27 14.67 56.68
N SER A 34 18.32 15.42 56.99
CA SER A 34 19.04 15.53 58.28
C SER A 34 20.20 14.61 58.65
N ARG A 35 21.31 15.34 58.93
CA ARG A 35 22.13 15.36 60.15
C ARG A 35 23.47 14.60 60.17
N GLN A 36 24.49 15.42 60.44
CA GLN A 36 25.70 15.23 61.27
C GLN A 36 26.67 14.13 60.83
N ALA A 37 27.87 14.47 60.34
CA ALA A 37 29.03 15.07 61.04
C ALA A 37 29.86 14.01 61.79
N ASP A 38 31.17 14.15 61.57
CA ASP A 38 32.32 13.68 62.35
C ASP A 38 32.99 12.33 61.97
N ASP A 39 34.07 12.49 61.20
CA ASP A 39 35.47 12.33 61.63
C ASP A 39 36.08 10.96 62.04
N ILE A 40 37.34 10.82 61.58
CA ILE A 40 38.50 10.13 62.20
C ILE A 40 38.76 8.63 61.89
N THR A 41 39.78 8.46 61.02
CA THR A 41 40.96 7.56 61.04
C THR A 41 40.93 6.16 61.67
N SER A 42 41.55 5.19 60.96
CA SER A 42 42.76 4.43 61.35
C SER A 42 42.71 2.89 61.15
N VAL A 43 43.43 2.44 60.10
CA VAL A 43 44.35 1.26 59.94
C VAL A 43 43.94 -0.17 60.46
N PRO A 44 44.69 -1.27 60.18
CA PRO A 44 44.17 -2.40 59.39
C PRO A 44 44.23 -3.77 60.10
N GLY A 45 43.64 -4.82 59.51
CA GLY A 45 44.16 -6.18 59.71
C GLY A 45 43.15 -7.32 59.76
N THR A 46 43.53 -8.39 59.04
CA THR A 46 43.25 -9.83 59.28
C THR A 46 41.79 -10.29 59.21
N LYS A 47 41.38 -10.94 58.11
CA LYS A 47 41.41 -12.40 57.90
C LYS A 47 40.68 -13.17 59.02
N GLU A 48 39.44 -13.61 58.75
CA GLU A 48 39.11 -15.03 58.49
C GLU A 48 37.60 -15.22 58.37
N ASN A 49 37.19 -15.88 57.30
CA ASN A 49 35.81 -16.25 57.02
C ASN A 49 35.41 -17.44 57.91
N HIS A 50 34.36 -17.29 58.71
CA HIS A 50 33.53 -18.40 59.17
C HIS A 50 32.09 -18.14 58.74
N ALA A 51 31.61 -19.00 57.86
CA ALA A 51 30.24 -19.06 57.42
C ALA A 51 29.40 -19.80 58.47
N ALA A 52 28.38 -19.14 59.00
CA ALA A 52 27.21 -19.78 59.59
C ALA A 52 25.99 -18.86 59.47
N ASP A 53 24.86 -19.50 59.19
CA ASP A 53 23.48 -19.05 59.40
C ASP A 53 22.79 -18.12 58.38
N LEU A 54 22.10 -18.82 57.45
CA LEU A 54 20.65 -18.78 57.25
C LEU A 54 19.95 -17.41 57.28
N GLY A 55 19.49 -17.00 56.11
CA GLY A 55 18.48 -15.95 55.97
C GLY A 55 17.97 -15.82 54.55
N PHE A 56 16.93 -16.58 54.22
CA PHE A 56 16.13 -16.39 53.01
C PHE A 56 15.59 -14.95 53.00
N SER A 57 16.10 -14.11 52.10
CA SER A 57 15.46 -12.83 51.76
C SER A 57 15.77 -12.47 50.31
N SER A 58 14.75 -12.69 49.48
CA SER A 58 14.37 -11.87 48.33
C SER A 58 15.51 -11.25 47.52
N ARG A 59 16.01 -11.99 46.52
CA ARG A 59 16.53 -11.37 45.29
C ARG A 59 15.35 -10.72 44.55
N GLU A 60 15.05 -9.47 44.90
CA GLU A 60 14.48 -8.55 43.92
C GLU A 60 15.52 -8.37 42.82
N HIS A 61 15.36 -9.13 41.74
CA HIS A 61 15.92 -8.74 40.45
C HIS A 61 15.23 -7.44 40.04
N ILE A 62 15.82 -6.31 40.41
CA ILE A 62 15.60 -5.05 39.70
C ILE A 62 16.16 -5.26 38.30
N LEU A 63 15.31 -5.71 37.38
CA LEU A 63 15.56 -5.63 35.95
C LEU A 63 15.76 -4.14 35.64
N THR A 64 16.99 -3.72 35.39
CA THR A 64 17.27 -2.48 34.69
C THR A 64 16.47 -2.50 33.39
N SER A 65 15.48 -1.64 33.28
CA SER A 65 14.34 -1.76 32.39
C SER A 65 14.62 -1.33 30.94
N GLU A 66 15.81 -1.63 30.40
CA GLU A 66 16.21 -1.16 29.06
C GLU A 66 16.10 -2.23 27.95
N ASP A 67 15.82 -3.49 28.27
CA ASP A 67 15.78 -4.59 27.26
C ASP A 67 14.40 -5.27 27.08
N ALA A 68 13.29 -4.65 27.53
CA ALA A 68 11.99 -5.28 27.34
C ALA A 68 11.60 -5.32 25.85
N PRO A 69 11.05 -6.44 25.34
CA PRO A 69 10.64 -6.53 23.94
C PRO A 69 9.54 -5.51 23.63
N PRO A 70 9.55 -4.90 22.43
CA PRO A 70 8.61 -3.84 22.11
C PRO A 70 7.17 -4.36 22.06
N ARG A 71 6.27 -3.56 22.62
CA ARG A 71 4.84 -3.82 22.70
C ARG A 71 4.26 -4.06 21.30
N LYS A 72 3.67 -5.25 21.10
CA LYS A 72 3.10 -5.64 19.81
C LYS A 72 1.68 -5.10 19.62
N THR A 73 0.89 -5.03 20.69
CA THR A 73 -0.55 -4.73 20.64
C THR A 73 -0.84 -3.34 20.08
N THR A 74 -0.13 -2.30 20.53
CA THR A 74 -0.35 -0.93 20.06
C THR A 74 0.08 -0.75 18.60
N GLN A 75 1.12 -1.45 18.15
CA GLN A 75 1.51 -1.48 16.74
C GLN A 75 0.43 -2.13 15.88
N VAL A 76 -0.07 -3.31 16.26
CA VAL A 76 -1.12 -4.01 15.51
C VAL A 76 -2.40 -3.17 15.45
N ILE A 77 -2.83 -2.57 16.57
CA ILE A 77 -4.02 -1.71 16.61
C ILE A 77 -3.83 -0.48 15.72
N GLY A 78 -2.70 0.24 15.86
CA GLY A 78 -2.44 1.44 15.06
C GLY A 78 -2.35 1.16 13.56
N VAL A 79 -1.65 0.08 13.19
CA VAL A 79 -1.55 -0.36 11.79
C VAL A 79 -2.91 -0.78 11.25
N THR A 80 -3.73 -1.49 12.03
CA THR A 80 -5.07 -1.92 11.60
C THR A 80 -5.97 -0.72 11.35
N ILE A 81 -6.01 0.26 12.27
CA ILE A 81 -6.77 1.50 12.10
C ILE A 81 -6.37 2.23 10.81
N VAL A 82 -5.06 2.34 10.56
CA VAL A 82 -4.56 3.01 9.35
C VAL A 82 -4.87 2.19 8.10
N ALA A 83 -4.76 0.86 8.17
CA ALA A 83 -5.08 -0.04 7.07
C ALA A 83 -6.58 0.01 6.69
N LEU A 84 -7.50 0.36 7.61
CA LEU A 84 -8.91 0.56 7.27
C LEU A 84 -9.15 1.65 6.24
N THR A 85 -8.23 2.61 6.06
CA THR A 85 -8.30 3.56 4.94
C THR A 85 -8.22 2.86 3.57
N HIS A 86 -7.54 1.71 3.50
CA HIS A 86 -7.47 0.89 2.29
C HIS A 86 -8.74 0.08 2.04
N LEU A 87 -9.56 -0.18 3.07
CA LEU A 87 -10.90 -0.75 2.89
C LEU A 87 -11.72 0.16 1.95
N GLY A 88 -11.67 1.48 2.21
CA GLY A 88 -12.30 2.49 1.35
C GLY A 88 -11.77 2.51 -0.07
N ILE A 89 -10.47 2.28 -0.26
CA ILE A 89 -9.89 2.17 -1.60
C ILE A 89 -10.48 0.96 -2.34
N GLY A 90 -10.60 -0.19 -1.66
CA GLY A 90 -11.24 -1.38 -2.24
C GLY A 90 -12.70 -1.15 -2.63
N THR A 91 -13.48 -0.48 -1.78
CA THR A 91 -14.90 -0.19 -2.08
C THR A 91 -15.03 0.78 -3.26
N ILE A 92 -14.19 1.82 -3.35
CA ILE A 92 -14.18 2.77 -4.47
C ILE A 92 -13.98 2.08 -5.81
N TYR A 93 -13.11 1.06 -5.88
CA TYR A 93 -12.84 0.31 -7.10
C TYR A 93 -13.86 -0.80 -7.37
N GLY A 94 -14.39 -1.45 -6.34
CA GLY A 94 -15.41 -2.49 -6.49
C GLY A 94 -16.83 -1.95 -6.74
N PHE A 95 -17.11 -0.69 -6.38
CA PHE A 95 -18.43 -0.07 -6.52
C PHE A 95 -19.09 -0.24 -7.90
N PRO A 96 -18.46 0.12 -9.03
CA PRO A 96 -19.06 -0.10 -10.35
C PRO A 96 -19.36 -1.58 -10.62
N GLY A 97 -18.56 -2.51 -10.07
CA GLY A 97 -18.70 -3.94 -10.30
C GLY A 97 -20.08 -4.52 -10.00
N ILE A 98 -20.84 -3.93 -9.08
CA ILE A 98 -22.22 -4.35 -8.75
C ILE A 98 -23.30 -3.30 -9.07
N THR A 99 -22.92 -2.03 -9.20
CA THR A 99 -23.88 -0.94 -9.42
C THR A 99 -24.09 -0.59 -10.89
N LEU A 100 -23.15 -0.97 -11.76
CA LEU A 100 -23.25 -0.66 -13.18
C LEU A 100 -24.54 -1.20 -13.83
N PRO A 101 -25.00 -2.44 -13.54
CA PRO A 101 -26.27 -2.93 -14.10
C PRO A 101 -27.47 -2.03 -13.80
N GLN A 102 -27.55 -1.44 -12.59
CA GLN A 102 -28.63 -0.50 -12.24
C GLN A 102 -28.47 0.84 -12.98
N LEU A 103 -27.23 1.30 -13.17
CA LEU A 103 -26.92 2.57 -13.82
C LEU A 103 -27.01 2.51 -15.35
N THR A 104 -27.05 1.32 -15.94
CA THR A 104 -27.16 1.11 -17.39
C THR A 104 -28.49 0.46 -17.79
N ASP A 105 -29.45 0.36 -16.88
CA ASP A 105 -30.80 -0.14 -17.19
C ASP A 105 -31.64 0.98 -17.83
N PRO A 106 -32.02 0.89 -19.12
CA PRO A 106 -32.83 1.91 -19.78
C PRO A 106 -34.26 2.01 -19.23
N ASN A 107 -34.74 0.98 -18.52
CA ASN A 107 -36.05 0.96 -17.87
C ASN A 107 -35.98 1.38 -16.40
N GLY A 108 -34.78 1.71 -15.89
CA GLY A 108 -34.61 2.18 -14.53
C GLY A 108 -35.32 3.51 -14.28
N GLU A 109 -35.87 3.69 -13.08
CA GLU A 109 -36.55 4.93 -12.67
C GLU A 109 -35.56 6.06 -12.27
N ASP A 110 -34.25 5.80 -12.29
CA ASP A 110 -33.18 6.71 -11.86
C ASP A 110 -32.22 7.06 -13.03
N LEU A 111 -31.07 7.66 -12.73
CA LEU A 111 -30.05 8.03 -13.71
C LEU A 111 -29.61 6.87 -14.61
N TYR A 112 -29.67 7.12 -15.92
CA TYR A 112 -29.17 6.23 -16.95
C TYR A 112 -27.81 6.69 -17.51
N LEU A 113 -26.87 5.76 -17.62
CA LEU A 113 -25.57 5.94 -18.25
C LEU A 113 -25.57 5.26 -19.62
N SER A 114 -25.30 6.04 -20.67
CA SER A 114 -24.88 5.47 -21.95
C SER A 114 -23.58 4.70 -21.79
N ASP A 115 -23.28 3.79 -22.73
CA ASP A 115 -22.09 2.95 -22.68
C ASP A 115 -20.78 3.72 -22.52
N SER A 116 -20.64 4.86 -23.22
CA SER A 116 -19.49 5.76 -23.08
C SER A 116 -19.39 6.33 -21.67
N ASN A 117 -20.52 6.72 -21.08
CA ASN A 117 -20.57 7.28 -19.73
C ASN A 117 -20.35 6.20 -18.66
N ALA A 118 -20.81 4.96 -18.90
CA ALA A 118 -20.56 3.81 -18.04
C ALA A 118 -19.06 3.43 -18.01
N ALA A 119 -18.41 3.43 -19.18
CA ALA A 119 -16.96 3.25 -19.29
C ALA A 119 -16.19 4.35 -18.56
N LEU A 120 -16.58 5.60 -18.77
CA LEU A 120 -15.96 6.74 -18.10
C LEU A 120 -16.18 6.72 -16.58
N PHE A 121 -17.39 6.42 -16.12
CA PHE A 121 -17.73 6.28 -14.69
C PHE A 121 -16.85 5.22 -13.99
N SER A 122 -16.59 4.12 -14.68
CA SER A 122 -15.77 3.01 -14.20
C SER A 122 -14.27 3.34 -14.20
N SER A 123 -13.77 4.05 -15.23
CA SER A 123 -12.34 4.27 -15.45
C SER A 123 -11.79 5.54 -14.79
N ILE A 124 -12.56 6.63 -14.75
CA ILE A 124 -12.07 7.99 -14.45
C ILE A 124 -11.48 8.15 -13.04
N VAL A 125 -11.89 7.29 -12.10
CA VAL A 125 -11.34 7.23 -10.74
C VAL A 125 -9.82 7.06 -10.75
N ASN A 126 -9.27 6.35 -11.74
CA ASN A 126 -7.83 6.15 -11.90
C ASN A 126 -7.11 7.43 -12.31
N ILE A 127 -7.72 8.26 -13.16
CA ILE A 127 -7.18 9.58 -13.50
C ILE A 127 -7.18 10.49 -12.26
N GLY A 128 -8.26 10.47 -11.48
CA GLY A 128 -8.29 11.13 -10.18
C GLY A 128 -7.12 10.69 -9.28
N ALA A 129 -6.85 9.38 -9.20
CA ALA A 129 -5.75 8.83 -8.40
C ALA A 129 -4.35 9.30 -8.88
N VAL A 130 -4.15 9.51 -10.18
CA VAL A 130 -2.91 10.12 -10.70
C VAL A 130 -2.71 11.52 -10.12
N PHE A 131 -3.73 12.39 -10.19
CA PHE A 131 -3.66 13.73 -9.62
C PHE A 131 -3.52 13.72 -8.09
N GLY A 132 -4.24 12.82 -7.42
CA GLY A 132 -4.15 12.61 -5.98
C GLY A 132 -2.75 12.20 -5.52
N GLY A 133 -2.01 11.42 -6.32
CA GLY A 133 -0.63 11.04 -6.00
C GLY A 133 0.31 12.25 -5.93
N PHE A 134 0.23 13.15 -6.91
CA PHE A 134 1.01 14.39 -6.92
C PHE A 134 0.64 15.31 -5.76
N LEU A 135 -0.66 15.45 -5.49
CA LEU A 135 -1.16 16.25 -4.36
C LEU A 135 -0.68 15.70 -3.02
N SER A 136 -0.79 14.38 -2.82
CA SER A 136 -0.43 13.68 -1.59
C SER A 136 1.04 13.90 -1.22
N GLY A 137 1.96 13.73 -2.18
CA GLY A 137 3.40 13.88 -1.90
C GLY A 137 3.78 15.25 -1.35
N SER A 138 3.17 16.31 -1.88
CA SER A 138 3.41 17.69 -1.41
C SER A 138 2.77 17.96 -0.04
N LEU A 139 1.57 17.43 0.20
CA LEU A 139 0.85 17.63 1.45
C LEU A 139 1.46 16.85 2.61
N MET A 140 1.89 15.60 2.40
CA MET A 140 2.50 14.75 3.42
C MET A 140 3.70 15.42 4.11
N MET A 141 4.50 16.16 3.34
CA MET A 141 5.65 16.92 3.85
C MET A 141 5.24 18.11 4.75
N LYS A 142 4.11 18.74 4.44
CA LYS A 142 3.62 19.93 5.14
C LYS A 142 2.81 19.58 6.38
N THR A 143 1.76 18.76 6.22
CA THR A 143 0.76 18.47 7.25
C THR A 143 1.12 17.29 8.13
N GLY A 144 1.99 16.39 7.64
CA GLY A 144 2.21 15.09 8.28
C GLY A 144 1.21 14.03 7.84
N LEU A 145 1.57 12.77 8.10
CA LEU A 145 0.89 11.60 7.57
C LEU A 145 -0.51 11.40 8.16
N ARG A 146 -0.62 11.42 9.50
CA ARG A 146 -1.87 11.21 10.24
C ARG A 146 -2.86 12.34 9.97
N VAL A 147 -2.42 13.60 10.11
CA VAL A 147 -3.27 14.78 9.90
C VAL A 147 -3.80 14.83 8.47
N LEU A 148 -2.97 14.49 7.47
CA LEU A 148 -3.43 14.41 6.08
C LEU A 148 -4.57 13.40 5.92
N MET A 149 -4.46 12.21 6.51
CA MET A 149 -5.55 11.22 6.49
C MET A 149 -6.80 11.75 7.19
N MET A 150 -6.67 12.41 8.34
CA MET A 150 -7.82 13.02 9.04
C MET A 150 -8.51 14.11 8.21
N ILE A 151 -7.79 14.86 7.38
CA ILE A 151 -8.38 15.84 6.46
C ILE A 151 -9.02 15.15 5.25
N ALA A 152 -8.37 14.13 4.69
CA ALA A 152 -8.82 13.45 3.49
C ALA A 152 -10.08 12.59 3.70
N LEU A 153 -10.29 12.00 4.88
CA LEU A 153 -11.44 11.13 5.15
C LEU A 153 -12.80 11.86 5.08
N PRO A 154 -13.01 13.03 5.72
CA PRO A 154 -14.23 13.82 5.54
C PRO A 154 -14.47 14.27 4.09
N ILE A 155 -13.41 14.62 3.36
CA ILE A 155 -13.51 14.99 1.93
C ILE A 155 -13.94 13.77 1.11
N THR A 156 -13.41 12.58 1.44
CA THR A 156 -13.83 11.32 0.80
C THR A 156 -15.31 11.05 1.05
N LEU A 157 -15.79 11.26 2.29
CA LEU A 157 -17.21 11.14 2.62
C LEU A 157 -18.06 12.13 1.83
N ALA A 158 -17.62 13.39 1.71
CA ALA A 158 -18.32 14.40 0.92
C ALA A 158 -18.45 13.98 -0.55
N PHE A 159 -17.42 13.38 -1.16
CA PHE A 159 -17.52 12.85 -2.53
C PHE A 159 -18.41 11.61 -2.63
N TRP A 160 -18.45 10.74 -1.62
CA TRP A 160 -19.42 9.65 -1.57
C TRP A 160 -20.87 10.14 -1.49
N LEU A 161 -21.13 11.17 -0.68
CA LEU A 161 -22.46 11.80 -0.59
C LEU A 161 -22.81 12.53 -1.89
N LEU A 162 -21.85 13.24 -2.51
CA LEU A 162 -22.03 13.85 -3.82
C LEU A 162 -22.40 12.81 -4.88
N LEU A 163 -21.75 11.64 -4.85
CA LEU A 163 -22.08 10.50 -5.70
C LEU A 163 -23.52 10.05 -5.41
N ALA A 164 -23.83 9.73 -4.16
CA ALA A 164 -25.13 9.18 -3.74
C ALA A 164 -26.32 10.11 -4.04
N PHE A 165 -26.14 11.43 -3.96
CA PHE A 165 -27.18 12.43 -4.23
C PHE A 165 -27.11 13.02 -5.64
N SER A 166 -26.25 12.50 -6.51
CA SER A 166 -26.12 13.03 -7.88
C SER A 166 -27.41 12.87 -8.67
N GLN A 167 -27.85 13.93 -9.36
CA GLN A 167 -29.03 13.94 -10.25
C GLN A 167 -28.64 14.15 -11.72
N SER A 168 -27.33 14.17 -12.00
CA SER A 168 -26.79 14.33 -13.35
C SER A 168 -25.54 13.48 -13.50
N VAL A 169 -25.36 12.92 -14.69
CA VAL A 169 -24.20 12.11 -15.07
C VAL A 169 -22.88 12.87 -14.86
N ILE A 170 -22.87 14.19 -15.07
CA ILE A 170 -21.69 15.03 -14.87
C ILE A 170 -21.28 15.06 -13.40
N VAL A 171 -22.25 15.22 -12.49
CA VAL A 171 -22.00 15.22 -11.04
C VAL A 171 -21.51 13.84 -10.59
N LEU A 172 -22.12 12.78 -11.13
CA LEU A 172 -21.72 11.40 -10.86
C LEU A 172 -20.25 11.16 -11.28
N ILE A 173 -19.85 11.54 -12.50
CA ILE A 173 -18.46 11.41 -12.99
C ILE A 173 -17.50 12.29 -12.18
N THR A 174 -17.89 13.52 -11.84
CA THR A 174 -17.07 14.44 -11.04
C THR A 174 -16.80 13.89 -9.64
N SER A 175 -17.81 13.27 -9.02
CA SER A 175 -17.66 12.60 -7.73
C SER A 175 -16.65 11.45 -7.79
N ARG A 176 -16.62 10.68 -8.90
CA ARG A 176 -15.64 9.61 -9.13
C ARG A 176 -14.22 10.14 -9.27
N ILE A 177 -14.03 11.29 -9.93
CA ILE A 177 -12.72 11.97 -9.99
C ILE A 177 -12.26 12.32 -8.58
N GLY A 178 -13.13 12.93 -7.77
CA GLY A 178 -12.85 13.29 -6.38
C GLY A 178 -12.47 12.10 -5.51
N LEU A 179 -13.23 11.00 -5.59
CA LEU A 179 -12.90 9.74 -4.92
C LEU A 179 -11.55 9.17 -5.37
N GLY A 180 -11.19 9.34 -6.65
CA GLY A 180 -9.87 9.01 -7.18
C GLY A 180 -8.75 9.82 -6.53
N VAL A 181 -8.89 11.14 -6.48
CA VAL A 181 -7.91 12.04 -5.84
C VAL A 181 -7.71 11.64 -4.37
N MET A 182 -8.81 11.35 -3.67
CA MET A 182 -8.75 10.91 -2.28
C MET A 182 -8.14 9.52 -2.11
N THR A 183 -8.35 8.59 -3.04
CA THR A 183 -7.76 7.25 -3.02
C THR A 183 -6.24 7.31 -2.91
N ALA A 184 -5.59 8.11 -3.75
CA ALA A 184 -4.13 8.28 -3.67
C ALA A 184 -3.70 9.12 -2.46
N THR A 185 -4.50 10.13 -2.09
CA THR A 185 -4.24 10.99 -0.91
C THR A 185 -4.34 10.23 0.41
N LEU A 186 -5.11 9.14 0.47
CA LEU A 186 -5.17 8.22 1.61
C LEU A 186 -4.10 7.13 1.51
N SER A 187 -3.93 6.51 0.34
CA SER A 187 -3.06 5.34 0.17
C SER A 187 -1.58 5.62 0.46
N ALA A 188 -1.06 6.78 0.06
CA ALA A 188 0.35 7.11 0.24
C ALA A 188 0.71 7.35 1.73
N PRO A 189 0.00 8.23 2.47
CA PRO A 189 0.30 8.44 3.89
C PRO A 189 -0.01 7.24 4.76
N SER A 190 -1.06 6.46 4.49
CA SER A 190 -1.33 5.24 5.26
C SER A 190 -0.19 4.23 5.16
N THR A 191 0.31 4.01 3.93
CA THR A 191 1.42 3.09 3.65
C THR A 191 2.71 3.56 4.32
N ALA A 192 3.03 4.85 4.21
CA ALA A 192 4.19 5.44 4.88
C ALA A 192 4.07 5.37 6.41
N TYR A 193 2.90 5.66 6.96
CA TYR A 193 2.65 5.65 8.40
C TYR A 193 2.86 4.25 8.97
N VAL A 194 2.30 3.21 8.34
CA VAL A 194 2.50 1.82 8.75
C VAL A 194 3.98 1.46 8.76
N LEU A 195 4.76 1.87 7.76
CA LEU A 195 6.20 1.61 7.70
C LEU A 195 6.99 2.32 8.81
N GLU A 196 6.59 3.54 9.16
CA GLU A 196 7.28 4.39 10.15
C GLU A 196 6.96 4.01 11.60
N VAL A 197 5.77 3.47 11.88
CA VAL A 197 5.39 3.01 13.23
C VAL A 197 5.75 1.55 13.49
N SER A 198 5.92 0.75 12.43
CA SER A 198 6.26 -0.67 12.55
C SER A 198 7.73 -0.90 12.91
N GLN A 199 7.96 -1.75 13.90
CA GLN A 199 9.30 -2.23 14.26
C GLN A 199 9.96 -2.98 13.08
N LYS A 200 11.28 -2.82 12.92
CA LYS A 200 12.11 -3.41 11.85
C LYS A 200 11.78 -4.90 11.62
N ASP A 201 11.73 -5.72 12.67
CA ASP A 201 11.56 -7.19 12.56
C ASP A 201 10.15 -7.65 12.13
N LYS A 202 9.12 -6.84 12.41
CA LYS A 202 7.70 -7.18 12.14
C LYS A 202 7.10 -6.37 11.01
N ARG A 203 7.90 -5.48 10.41
CA ARG A 203 7.44 -4.53 9.39
C ARG A 203 6.78 -5.24 8.21
N GLY A 204 7.31 -6.38 7.75
CA GLY A 204 6.72 -7.16 6.66
C GLY A 204 5.30 -7.64 6.99
N LEU A 205 5.10 -8.25 8.16
CA LEU A 205 3.80 -8.74 8.61
C LEU A 205 2.78 -7.60 8.81
N LEU A 206 3.21 -6.49 9.41
CA LEU A 206 2.33 -5.34 9.64
C LEU A 206 1.96 -4.63 8.33
N PHE A 207 2.92 -4.49 7.41
CA PHE A 207 2.68 -3.93 6.09
C PHE A 207 1.69 -4.77 5.27
N SER A 208 1.70 -6.08 5.47
CA SER A 208 0.83 -7.04 4.81
C SER A 208 -0.66 -6.87 5.12
N ILE A 209 -1.01 -6.18 6.22
CA ILE A 209 -2.40 -5.86 6.57
C ILE A 209 -3.02 -4.94 5.50
N ILE A 210 -2.24 -4.03 4.90
CA ILE A 210 -2.70 -3.07 3.88
C ILE A 210 -3.37 -3.77 2.68
N PRO A 211 -2.70 -4.67 1.95
CA PRO A 211 -3.31 -5.35 0.81
C PRO A 211 -4.49 -6.23 1.23
N ILE A 212 -4.47 -6.90 2.39
CA ILE A 212 -5.64 -7.67 2.87
C ILE A 212 -6.85 -6.75 3.04
N THR A 213 -6.69 -5.63 3.76
CA THR A 213 -7.79 -4.71 4.04
C THR A 213 -8.33 -4.07 2.76
N ARG A 214 -7.45 -3.80 1.77
CA ARG A 214 -7.89 -3.37 0.43
C ARG A 214 -8.81 -4.40 -0.24
N GLN A 215 -8.46 -5.68 -0.15
CA GLN A 215 -9.20 -6.75 -0.82
C GLN A 215 -10.51 -7.05 -0.09
N MET A 216 -10.53 -6.89 1.24
CA MET A 216 -11.75 -6.87 2.04
C MET A 216 -12.70 -5.75 1.62
N GLY A 217 -12.19 -4.61 1.14
CA GLY A 217 -13.03 -3.54 0.58
C GLY A 217 -13.80 -3.95 -0.69
N PHE A 218 -13.15 -4.70 -1.61
CA PHE A 218 -13.83 -5.27 -2.77
C PHE A 218 -14.91 -6.27 -2.35
N PHE A 219 -14.55 -7.21 -1.46
CA PHE A 219 -15.49 -8.20 -0.94
C PHE A 219 -16.68 -7.53 -0.23
N PHE A 220 -16.42 -6.50 0.60
CA PHE A 220 -17.44 -5.76 1.33
C PHE A 220 -18.48 -5.13 0.40
N VAL A 221 -18.05 -4.43 -0.66
CA VAL A 221 -19.01 -3.83 -1.59
C VAL A 221 -19.79 -4.89 -2.37
N TYR A 222 -19.15 -6.01 -2.74
CA TYR A 222 -19.82 -7.09 -3.46
C TYR A 222 -20.93 -7.78 -2.64
N MET A 223 -20.83 -7.82 -1.31
CA MET A 223 -21.90 -8.35 -0.45
C MET A 223 -23.24 -7.61 -0.61
N PHE A 224 -23.21 -6.32 -0.99
CA PHE A 224 -24.43 -5.57 -1.26
C PHE A 224 -25.07 -5.91 -2.60
N GLY A 225 -24.41 -6.70 -3.45
CA GLY A 225 -24.96 -7.13 -4.73
C GLY A 225 -26.25 -7.95 -4.61
N ILE A 226 -26.36 -8.81 -3.59
CA ILE A 226 -27.57 -9.61 -3.33
C ILE A 226 -28.70 -8.76 -2.72
N THR A 227 -28.36 -7.57 -2.21
CA THR A 227 -29.37 -6.70 -1.60
C THR A 227 -30.13 -5.93 -2.68
N ASN A 228 -31.43 -5.76 -2.52
CA ASN A 228 -32.26 -4.90 -3.38
C ASN A 228 -32.02 -3.40 -3.12
N LEU A 229 -30.83 -3.02 -2.65
CA LEU A 229 -30.48 -1.63 -2.39
C LEU A 229 -30.11 -0.94 -3.71
N THR A 230 -30.55 0.31 -3.85
CA THR A 230 -30.11 1.16 -4.95
C THR A 230 -28.65 1.55 -4.78
N TRP A 231 -27.97 1.81 -5.89
CA TRP A 231 -26.57 2.27 -5.91
C TRP A 231 -26.32 3.48 -4.99
N ARG A 232 -27.33 4.34 -4.77
CA ARG A 232 -27.27 5.49 -3.84
C ARG A 232 -27.10 5.06 -2.38
N TYR A 233 -27.89 4.10 -1.91
CA TYR A 233 -27.75 3.59 -0.53
C TYR A 233 -26.42 2.86 -0.34
N ILE A 234 -26.00 2.08 -1.34
CA ILE A 234 -24.70 1.40 -1.33
C ILE A 234 -23.56 2.44 -1.22
N ALA A 235 -23.66 3.56 -1.93
CA ALA A 235 -22.70 4.66 -1.86
C ALA A 235 -22.65 5.31 -0.47
N ILE A 236 -23.79 5.55 0.17
CA ILE A 236 -23.86 6.09 1.53
C ILE A 236 -23.22 5.12 2.53
N ILE A 237 -23.56 3.83 2.47
CA ILE A 237 -23.00 2.81 3.36
C ILE A 237 -21.48 2.71 3.18
N CYS A 238 -21.01 2.62 1.92
CA CYS A 238 -19.60 2.62 1.61
C CYS A 238 -18.91 3.87 2.14
N GLY A 239 -19.49 5.05 1.93
CA GLY A 239 -18.95 6.31 2.42
C GLY A 239 -18.81 6.34 3.93
N ILE A 240 -19.88 6.02 4.67
CA ILE A 240 -19.88 6.10 6.14
C ILE A 240 -18.91 5.07 6.73
N VAL A 241 -19.04 3.79 6.35
CA VAL A 241 -18.24 2.70 6.95
C VAL A 241 -16.75 2.91 6.70
N THR A 242 -16.38 3.30 5.47
CA THR A 242 -14.97 3.39 5.07
C THR A 242 -14.29 4.68 5.52
N THR A 243 -15.05 5.68 5.99
CA THR A 243 -14.49 6.96 6.45
C THR A 243 -14.62 7.15 7.96
N ALA A 244 -15.78 6.86 8.57
CA ALA A 244 -16.02 7.14 9.99
C ALA A 244 -15.13 6.30 10.90
N ILE A 245 -15.00 4.99 10.62
CA ILE A 245 -14.21 4.07 11.44
C ILE A 245 -12.72 4.46 11.48
N PRO A 246 -12.02 4.60 10.33
CA PRO A 246 -10.62 5.04 10.36
C PRO A 246 -10.47 6.47 10.89
N PHE A 247 -11.43 7.38 10.64
CA PHE A 247 -11.36 8.75 11.14
C PHE A 247 -11.38 8.79 12.67
N ILE A 248 -12.32 8.09 13.30
CA ILE A 248 -12.40 7.97 14.76
C ILE A 248 -11.12 7.32 15.30
N GLY A 249 -10.67 6.23 14.68
CA GLY A 249 -9.46 5.53 15.12
C GLY A 249 -8.20 6.41 15.07
N LEU A 250 -8.06 7.26 14.04
CA LEU A 250 -6.91 8.16 13.89
C LEU A 250 -6.80 9.21 14.99
N PHE A 251 -7.88 9.57 15.71
CA PHE A 251 -7.79 10.48 16.87
C PHE A 251 -6.97 9.89 18.02
N PHE A 252 -6.92 8.56 18.15
CA PHE A 252 -6.24 7.89 19.25
C PHE A 252 -4.78 7.50 18.95
N LEU A 253 -4.32 7.74 17.73
CA LEU A 253 -2.94 7.42 17.32
C LEU A 253 -2.04 8.65 17.40
N PRO A 254 -0.77 8.54 17.83
CA PRO A 254 0.16 9.66 17.78
C PRO A 254 0.63 9.94 16.32
N ASP A 255 1.29 11.07 16.09
CA ASP A 255 1.95 11.31 14.81
C ASP A 255 3.16 10.39 14.60
N SER A 256 3.59 10.23 13.35
CA SER A 256 4.78 9.42 13.05
C SER A 256 6.02 9.99 13.77
N PRO A 257 6.79 9.13 14.48
CA PRO A 257 7.99 9.58 15.19
C PRO A 257 9.02 10.17 14.24
N ARG A 258 9.17 9.60 13.03
CA ARG A 258 10.10 10.12 12.01
C ARG A 258 9.68 11.49 11.51
N TRP A 259 8.39 11.69 11.24
CA TRP A 259 7.88 12.99 10.80
C TRP A 259 8.07 14.08 11.87
N LEU A 260 7.84 13.73 13.14
CA LEU A 260 8.06 14.64 14.28
C LEU A 260 9.54 15.05 14.40
N VAL A 261 10.48 14.12 14.21
CA VAL A 261 11.93 14.44 14.15
C VAL A 261 12.26 15.37 12.99
N VAL A 262 11.71 15.14 11.80
CA VAL A 262 11.88 16.04 10.63
C VAL A 262 11.39 17.47 10.93
N LYS A 263 10.37 17.63 11.78
CA LYS A 263 9.87 18.93 12.24
C LYS A 263 10.61 19.51 13.45
N GLY A 264 11.63 18.83 13.97
CA GLY A 264 12.37 19.24 15.17
C GLY A 264 11.62 19.02 16.48
N ARG A 265 10.50 18.28 16.49
CA ARG A 265 9.65 18.00 17.66
C ARG A 265 10.09 16.71 18.36
N ILE A 266 11.29 16.72 18.94
CA ILE A 266 11.95 15.52 19.47
C ILE A 266 11.20 14.89 20.65
N GLU A 267 10.71 15.69 21.59
CA GLU A 267 9.96 15.19 22.76
C GLU A 267 8.66 14.46 22.37
N GLU A 268 7.98 14.97 21.35
CA GLU A 268 6.77 14.32 20.84
C GLU A 268 7.09 13.05 20.07
N ALA A 269 8.22 13.02 19.35
CA ALA A 269 8.70 11.82 18.69
C ALA A 269 8.97 10.71 19.72
N LYS A 270 9.60 11.05 20.85
CA LYS A 270 9.81 10.13 21.99
C LYS A 270 8.50 9.58 22.53
N LYS A 271 7.50 10.44 22.78
CA LYS A 271 6.16 10.03 23.24
C LYS A 271 5.48 9.08 22.24
N SER A 272 5.58 9.37 20.94
CA SER A 272 5.06 8.50 19.88
C SER A 272 5.74 7.12 19.86
N LEU A 273 7.07 7.07 19.99
CA LEU A 273 7.80 5.81 20.10
C LEU A 273 7.39 5.03 21.35
N VAL A 274 7.28 5.66 22.51
CA VAL A 274 6.83 5.02 23.76
C VAL A 274 5.43 4.43 23.60
N PHE A 275 4.51 5.12 22.91
CA PHE A 275 3.18 4.57 22.63
C PHE A 275 3.23 3.26 21.84
N TYR A 276 4.06 3.19 20.79
CA TYR A 276 4.18 2.02 19.93
C TYR A 276 5.11 0.92 20.46
N ARG A 277 6.13 1.26 21.24
CA ARG A 277 7.14 0.32 21.75
C ARG A 277 6.89 -0.09 23.20
N GLY A 278 6.15 0.68 23.97
CA GLY A 278 6.00 0.50 25.41
C GLY A 278 7.03 1.31 26.21
N THR A 279 6.77 1.47 27.50
CA THR A 279 7.56 2.30 28.42
C THR A 279 8.93 1.72 28.79
N TYR A 280 9.06 0.39 28.74
CA TYR A 280 10.27 -0.34 29.16
C TYR A 280 11.16 -0.78 27.99
N TYR A 281 10.86 -0.32 26.78
CA TYR A 281 11.71 -0.53 25.61
C TYR A 281 12.70 0.62 25.51
N ASP A 282 13.95 0.36 25.10
CA ASP A 282 14.93 1.39 24.79
C ASP A 282 14.52 2.22 23.57
N THR A 283 13.61 3.17 23.81
CA THR A 283 13.16 4.15 22.83
C THR A 283 14.22 5.21 22.54
N ALA A 284 15.23 5.35 23.41
CA ALA A 284 16.27 6.36 23.26
C ALA A 284 17.28 5.98 22.17
N SER A 285 17.69 4.72 22.07
CA SER A 285 18.49 4.25 20.93
C SER A 285 17.73 4.35 19.61
N GLU A 286 16.48 3.88 19.53
CA GLU A 286 15.69 3.97 18.29
C GLU A 286 15.43 5.43 17.88
N LEU A 287 15.25 6.34 18.84
CA LEU A 287 15.13 7.77 18.54
C LEU A 287 16.43 8.36 17.99
N ARG A 288 17.58 7.99 18.55
CA ARG A 288 18.91 8.38 18.03
C ARG A 288 19.12 7.90 16.60
N ASP A 289 18.83 6.63 16.31
CA ASP A 289 18.85 6.06 14.95
C ASP A 289 18.02 6.91 13.96
N ILE A 290 16.82 7.31 14.38
CA ILE A 290 15.93 8.12 13.54
C ILE A 290 16.52 9.51 13.30
N ILE A 291 17.04 10.17 14.34
CA ILE A 291 17.69 11.49 14.23
C ILE A 291 18.87 11.43 13.26
N ASP A 292 19.76 10.47 13.43
CA ASP A 292 20.94 10.30 12.58
C ASP A 292 20.53 10.02 11.12
N SER A 293 19.51 9.19 10.91
CA SER A 293 18.97 8.91 9.56
C SER A 293 18.40 10.15 8.88
N VAL A 294 17.72 11.03 9.64
CA VAL A 294 17.11 12.27 9.12
C VAL A 294 18.19 13.29 8.79
N GLN A 295 19.19 13.45 9.65
CA GLN A 295 20.32 14.37 9.41
C GLN A 295 21.16 13.96 8.19
N THR A 296 21.38 12.65 8.02
CA THR A 296 22.10 12.10 6.86
C THR A 296 21.29 12.24 5.56
N SER A 297 19.97 12.02 5.63
CA SER A 297 19.06 12.14 4.48
C SER A 297 18.86 13.60 4.04
N GLY A 298 18.80 14.55 4.98
CA GLY A 298 18.57 15.97 4.73
C GLY A 298 19.73 16.67 4.01
N LYS A 299 20.94 16.14 4.13
CA LYS A 299 22.14 16.69 3.45
C LYS A 299 22.30 16.20 2.00
N SER A 300 21.58 15.15 1.56
CA SER A 300 21.99 14.40 0.36
C SER A 300 21.00 14.33 -0.82
N ASN A 301 19.67 14.52 -0.70
CA ASN A 301 18.78 14.17 -1.82
C ASN A 301 17.52 15.04 -1.97
N SER A 302 17.65 16.26 -2.51
CA SER A 302 16.48 17.05 -2.94
C SER A 302 15.72 16.33 -4.05
N THR A 303 14.39 16.47 -4.12
CA THR A 303 13.55 15.85 -5.17
C THR A 303 14.04 16.19 -6.57
N CYS A 304 14.54 17.40 -6.80
CA CYS A 304 15.11 17.84 -8.07
C CYS A 304 16.40 17.10 -8.42
N SER A 305 17.26 16.83 -7.43
CA SER A 305 18.46 16.01 -7.61
C SER A 305 18.09 14.57 -7.97
N GLN A 306 17.12 13.98 -7.27
CA GLN A 306 16.64 12.62 -7.54
C GLN A 306 16.03 12.50 -8.95
N LEU A 307 15.17 13.46 -9.33
CA LEU A 307 14.57 13.51 -10.66
C LEU A 307 15.66 13.58 -11.73
N ARG A 308 16.66 14.46 -11.56
CA ARG A 308 17.79 14.56 -12.49
C ARG A 308 18.62 13.27 -12.58
N GLN A 309 18.81 12.57 -11.45
CA GLN A 309 19.52 11.30 -11.42
C GLN A 309 18.73 10.17 -12.08
N LEU A 310 17.40 10.16 -11.95
CA LEU A 310 16.52 9.13 -12.56
C LEU A 310 16.64 9.10 -14.08
N PHE A 311 16.88 10.26 -14.72
CA PHE A 311 17.11 10.37 -16.16
C PHE A 311 18.55 10.03 -16.60
N ARG A 312 19.42 9.58 -15.69
CA ARG A 312 20.78 9.13 -16.03
C ARG A 312 20.87 7.60 -16.08
N MET A 313 21.72 7.09 -16.96
CA MET A 313 22.05 5.66 -16.99
C MET A 313 22.88 5.28 -15.75
N PRO A 314 22.67 4.09 -15.15
CA PRO A 314 21.77 3.01 -15.56
C PRO A 314 20.32 3.15 -15.05
N PHE A 315 20.02 4.13 -14.19
CA PHE A 315 18.69 4.28 -13.55
C PHE A 315 17.56 4.42 -14.57
N LEU A 316 17.78 5.17 -15.65
CA LEU A 316 16.81 5.33 -16.74
C LEU A 316 16.43 3.98 -17.39
N LYS A 317 17.40 3.07 -17.58
CA LYS A 317 17.14 1.73 -18.15
C LYS A 317 16.23 0.91 -17.25
N THR A 318 16.53 0.85 -15.95
CA THR A 318 15.69 0.17 -14.96
C THR A 318 14.29 0.79 -14.93
N MET A 319 14.21 2.11 -14.94
CA MET A 319 12.95 2.86 -14.93
C MET A 319 12.10 2.56 -16.17
N MET A 320 12.68 2.55 -17.37
CA MET A 320 11.97 2.21 -18.61
C MET A 320 11.41 0.78 -18.59
N ILE A 321 12.22 -0.20 -18.16
CA ILE A 321 11.80 -1.60 -18.06
C ILE A 321 10.64 -1.74 -17.08
N LEU A 322 10.77 -1.15 -15.88
CA LEU A 322 9.72 -1.20 -14.87
C LEU A 322 8.44 -0.49 -15.32
N SER A 323 8.54 0.67 -16.00
CA SER A 323 7.37 1.37 -16.55
C SER A 323 6.66 0.57 -17.63
N PHE A 324 7.40 0.02 -18.59
CA PHE A 324 6.84 -0.82 -19.64
C PHE A 324 6.12 -2.03 -19.03
N LEU A 325 6.79 -2.72 -18.12
CA LEU A 325 6.22 -3.88 -17.43
C LEU A 325 5.00 -3.51 -16.59
N THR A 326 4.98 -2.33 -15.99
CA THR A 326 3.83 -1.83 -15.21
C THR A 326 2.60 -1.59 -16.06
N ILE A 327 2.76 -0.94 -17.21
CA ILE A 327 1.65 -0.71 -18.14
C ILE A 327 1.15 -2.06 -18.67
N LEU A 328 2.05 -2.94 -19.11
CA LEU A 328 1.70 -4.26 -19.61
C LEU A 328 0.99 -5.11 -18.54
N ALA A 329 1.47 -5.05 -17.30
CA ALA A 329 0.88 -5.74 -16.15
C ALA A 329 -0.54 -5.24 -15.81
N SER A 330 -0.88 -3.99 -16.12
CA SER A 330 -2.24 -3.46 -15.95
C SER A 330 -3.24 -4.14 -16.89
N PHE A 331 -2.80 -4.64 -18.05
CA PHE A 331 -3.62 -5.41 -19.00
C PHE A 331 -3.86 -6.86 -18.56
N ASN A 332 -3.66 -7.18 -17.28
CA ASN A 332 -4.16 -8.44 -16.71
C ASN A 332 -5.68 -8.47 -16.51
N GLY A 333 -6.37 -7.36 -16.82
CA GLY A 333 -7.82 -7.25 -16.74
C GLY A 333 -8.36 -6.97 -15.33
N SER A 334 -7.52 -6.86 -14.29
CA SER A 334 -8.03 -6.73 -12.92
C SER A 334 -8.87 -5.46 -12.70
N PHE A 335 -8.48 -4.32 -13.25
CA PHE A 335 -9.27 -3.09 -13.12
C PHE A 335 -10.57 -3.14 -13.92
N ALA A 336 -10.56 -3.75 -15.11
CA ALA A 336 -11.75 -3.93 -15.93
C ALA A 336 -12.71 -4.95 -15.30
N VAL A 337 -12.23 -6.17 -14.99
CA VAL A 337 -13.06 -7.23 -14.39
C VAL A 337 -13.66 -6.79 -13.06
N SER A 338 -12.93 -6.06 -12.22
CA SER A 338 -13.51 -5.53 -10.97
C SER A 338 -14.61 -4.50 -11.19
N ALA A 339 -14.55 -3.72 -12.28
CA ALA A 339 -15.54 -2.69 -12.60
C ALA A 339 -16.75 -3.23 -13.37
N TYR A 340 -16.59 -4.31 -14.13
CA TYR A 340 -17.62 -4.94 -14.94
C TYR A 340 -18.01 -6.33 -14.41
N LEU A 341 -17.75 -6.63 -13.13
CA LEU A 341 -17.84 -7.98 -12.59
C LEU A 341 -19.22 -8.61 -12.77
N VAL A 342 -20.29 -7.95 -12.31
CA VAL A 342 -21.66 -8.43 -12.49
C VAL A 342 -22.08 -8.42 -13.95
N PRO A 343 -21.84 -7.35 -14.76
CA PRO A 343 -22.10 -7.39 -16.20
C PRO A 343 -21.48 -8.60 -16.92
N ILE A 344 -20.21 -8.95 -16.60
CA ILE A 344 -19.54 -10.13 -17.16
C ILE A 344 -20.30 -11.41 -16.79
N PHE A 345 -20.76 -11.53 -15.55
CA PHE A 345 -21.54 -12.69 -15.13
C PHE A 345 -22.96 -12.72 -15.71
N GLN A 346 -23.60 -11.57 -15.93
CA GLN A 346 -24.94 -11.50 -16.55
C GLN A 346 -24.92 -11.93 -18.02
N VAL A 347 -23.85 -11.61 -18.75
CA VAL A 347 -23.68 -12.09 -20.13
C VAL A 347 -23.06 -13.48 -20.21
N SER A 348 -22.54 -14.00 -19.10
CA SER A 348 -22.20 -15.41 -18.97
C SER A 348 -23.49 -16.18 -18.73
N ALA A 349 -23.76 -17.23 -19.51
CA ALA A 349 -24.87 -18.15 -19.26
C ALA A 349 -24.57 -19.07 -18.05
N SER A 350 -24.14 -18.47 -16.94
CA SER A 350 -23.80 -19.15 -15.71
C SER A 350 -25.06 -19.63 -15.00
N ASN A 351 -25.02 -20.83 -14.40
CA ASN A 351 -26.14 -21.38 -13.64
C ASN A 351 -26.29 -20.76 -12.24
N VAL A 352 -25.33 -19.91 -11.85
CA VAL A 352 -25.32 -19.19 -10.58
C VAL A 352 -25.58 -17.72 -10.83
N ASP A 353 -26.42 -17.12 -9.99
CA ASP A 353 -26.73 -15.69 -9.99
C ASP A 353 -25.46 -14.82 -10.04
N ALA A 354 -25.52 -13.75 -10.81
CA ALA A 354 -24.37 -12.89 -11.12
C ALA A 354 -23.84 -12.14 -9.88
N TYR A 355 -24.73 -11.72 -8.98
CA TYR A 355 -24.36 -11.03 -7.75
C TYR A 355 -23.74 -11.98 -6.73
N THR A 356 -24.30 -13.18 -6.59
CA THR A 356 -23.71 -14.27 -5.79
C THR A 356 -22.32 -14.64 -6.30
N SER A 357 -22.16 -14.72 -7.62
CA SER A 357 -20.87 -14.98 -8.28
C SER A 357 -19.83 -13.88 -7.99
N ALA A 358 -20.26 -12.61 -7.95
CA ALA A 358 -19.39 -11.49 -7.58
C ALA A 358 -18.87 -11.58 -6.13
N ILE A 359 -19.71 -12.01 -5.19
CA ILE A 359 -19.32 -12.21 -3.78
C ILE A 359 -18.26 -13.31 -3.67
N LEU A 360 -18.47 -14.45 -4.32
CA LEU A 360 -17.52 -15.56 -4.34
C LEU A 360 -16.18 -15.15 -4.98
N ALA A 361 -16.22 -14.40 -6.08
CA ALA A 361 -15.03 -13.85 -6.72
C ALA A 361 -14.27 -12.89 -5.78
N GLY A 362 -14.99 -12.05 -5.02
CA GLY A 362 -14.42 -11.18 -3.98
C GLY A 362 -13.77 -11.95 -2.84
N ALA A 363 -14.42 -13.01 -2.34
CA ALA A 363 -13.89 -13.87 -1.28
C ALA A 363 -12.58 -14.56 -1.72
N MET A 364 -12.56 -15.11 -2.93
CA MET A 364 -11.35 -15.75 -3.47
C MET A 364 -10.19 -14.77 -3.65
N ARG A 365 -10.49 -13.51 -3.94
CA ARG A 365 -9.49 -12.43 -4.01
C ARG A 365 -8.82 -12.17 -2.66
N VAL A 366 -9.59 -12.22 -1.57
CA VAL A 366 -9.08 -12.14 -0.19
C VAL A 366 -8.22 -13.38 0.12
N VAL A 367 -8.71 -14.57 -0.19
CA VAL A 367 -7.99 -15.84 0.05
C VAL A 367 -6.65 -15.84 -0.68
N GLY A 368 -6.61 -15.45 -1.96
CA GLY A 368 -5.36 -15.33 -2.72
C GLY A 368 -4.36 -14.36 -2.10
N THR A 369 -4.86 -13.26 -1.53
CA THR A 369 -4.01 -12.28 -0.82
C THR A 369 -3.47 -12.85 0.48
N LEU A 370 -4.24 -13.65 1.24
CA LEU A 370 -3.72 -14.35 2.43
C LEU A 370 -2.63 -15.36 2.06
N PHE A 371 -2.81 -16.08 0.96
CA PHE A 371 -1.78 -16.99 0.43
C PHE A 371 -0.51 -16.22 0.02
N HIS A 372 -0.64 -15.03 -0.58
CA HIS A 372 0.51 -14.20 -0.93
C HIS A 372 1.42 -13.99 0.30
N LEU A 373 0.81 -13.63 1.43
CA LEU A 373 1.56 -13.35 2.67
C LEU A 373 2.32 -14.55 3.20
N VAL A 374 1.73 -15.73 3.15
CA VAL A 374 2.33 -16.94 3.70
C VAL A 374 3.44 -17.47 2.80
N PHE A 375 3.27 -17.35 1.48
CA PHE A 375 4.13 -18.04 0.51
C PHE A 375 5.18 -17.15 -0.17
N ILE A 376 5.04 -15.82 -0.18
CA ILE A 376 5.97 -14.93 -0.90
C ILE A 376 7.43 -15.06 -0.42
N ASP A 377 7.64 -15.18 0.89
CA ASP A 377 8.98 -15.34 1.45
C ASP A 377 9.55 -16.74 1.19
N ARG A 378 8.68 -17.76 1.05
CA ARG A 378 9.10 -19.14 0.77
C ARG A 378 9.40 -19.36 -0.70
N LEU A 379 8.58 -18.86 -1.61
CA LEU A 379 8.69 -19.11 -3.05
C LEU A 379 9.60 -18.11 -3.78
N GLY A 380 9.78 -16.91 -3.23
CA GLY A 380 10.51 -15.83 -3.90
C GLY A 380 9.60 -14.97 -4.77
N ARG A 381 10.10 -13.77 -5.14
CA ARG A 381 9.25 -12.75 -5.76
C ARG A 381 9.05 -13.07 -7.24
N ARG A 382 10.12 -13.38 -7.97
CA ARG A 382 10.06 -13.61 -9.42
C ARG A 382 9.22 -14.84 -9.80
N PRO A 383 9.38 -16.03 -9.18
CA PRO A 383 8.53 -17.19 -9.46
C PRO A 383 7.06 -16.92 -9.21
N VAL A 384 6.71 -16.31 -8.06
CA VAL A 384 5.32 -16.01 -7.71
C VAL A 384 4.69 -15.09 -8.75
N HIS A 385 5.39 -14.04 -9.18
CA HIS A 385 4.90 -13.15 -10.22
C HIS A 385 4.65 -13.88 -11.54
N ILE A 386 5.64 -14.65 -12.03
CA ILE A 386 5.56 -15.34 -13.32
C ILE A 386 4.45 -16.38 -13.31
N TYR A 387 4.40 -17.27 -12.32
CA TYR A 387 3.40 -18.35 -12.27
C TYR A 387 1.99 -17.80 -12.07
N SER A 388 1.83 -16.71 -11.32
CA SER A 388 0.52 -16.06 -11.20
C SER A 388 0.04 -15.50 -12.53
N TYR A 389 0.91 -14.83 -13.29
CA TYR A 389 0.55 -14.28 -14.59
C TYR A 389 0.31 -15.37 -15.65
N LEU A 390 1.02 -16.50 -15.59
CA LEU A 390 0.72 -17.67 -16.44
C LEU A 390 -0.64 -18.28 -16.10
N ALA A 391 -0.97 -18.41 -14.81
CA ALA A 391 -2.28 -18.90 -14.39
C ALA A 391 -3.40 -17.93 -14.80
N ILE A 392 -3.20 -16.62 -14.64
CA ILE A 392 -4.14 -15.60 -15.12
C ILE A 392 -4.31 -15.68 -16.64
N ALA A 393 -3.22 -15.83 -17.40
CA ALA A 393 -3.28 -16.00 -18.85
C ALA A 393 -4.14 -17.22 -19.23
N PHE A 394 -3.93 -18.35 -18.57
CA PHE A 394 -4.74 -19.55 -18.78
C PHE A 394 -6.23 -19.32 -18.46
N THR A 395 -6.55 -18.67 -17.33
CA THR A 395 -7.95 -18.38 -16.98
C THR A 395 -8.63 -17.43 -17.97
N HIS A 396 -7.89 -16.48 -18.55
CA HIS A 396 -8.39 -15.60 -19.59
C HIS A 396 -8.57 -16.34 -20.92
N ALA A 397 -7.65 -17.23 -21.29
CA ALA A 397 -7.77 -18.08 -22.47
C ALA A 397 -9.02 -18.98 -22.37
N LEU A 398 -9.22 -19.60 -21.20
CA LEU A 398 -10.36 -20.48 -20.92
C LEU A 398 -11.68 -19.72 -20.91
N LEU A 399 -11.72 -18.52 -20.32
CA LEU A 399 -12.93 -17.70 -20.34
C LEU A 399 -13.25 -17.17 -21.73
N GLY A 400 -12.24 -16.76 -22.49
CA GLY A 400 -12.40 -16.37 -23.88
C GLY A 400 -12.94 -17.52 -24.72
N TRP A 401 -12.42 -18.73 -24.52
CA TRP A 401 -12.97 -19.95 -25.15
C TRP A 401 -14.44 -20.15 -24.78
N TYR A 402 -14.79 -20.07 -23.49
CA TYR A 402 -16.18 -20.22 -23.04
C TYR A 402 -17.10 -19.23 -23.75
N PHE A 403 -16.74 -17.94 -23.77
CA PHE A 403 -17.54 -16.91 -24.44
C PHE A 403 -17.62 -17.07 -25.95
N PHE A 404 -16.65 -17.75 -26.58
CA PHE A 404 -16.67 -18.05 -28.00
C PHE A 404 -17.67 -19.16 -28.35
N VAL A 405 -17.84 -20.17 -27.47
CA VAL A 405 -18.74 -21.31 -27.69
C VAL A 405 -20.06 -21.24 -26.91
N LYS A 406 -20.30 -20.19 -26.13
CA LYS A 406 -21.44 -20.09 -25.19
C LYS A 406 -22.83 -20.23 -25.82
N ASP A 407 -22.95 -19.94 -27.12
CA ASP A 407 -24.23 -19.96 -27.82
C ASP A 407 -24.63 -21.39 -28.22
N GLU A 408 -23.72 -22.36 -28.08
CA GLU A 408 -24.00 -23.79 -28.24
C GLU A 408 -24.77 -24.33 -27.03
N GLU A 409 -25.91 -24.99 -27.27
CA GLU A 409 -26.84 -25.43 -26.22
C GLU A 409 -26.19 -26.38 -25.19
N TRP A 410 -25.29 -27.25 -25.64
CA TRP A 410 -24.57 -28.19 -24.77
C TRP A 410 -23.62 -27.48 -23.80
N VAL A 411 -23.07 -26.32 -24.16
CA VAL A 411 -22.13 -25.55 -23.32
C VAL A 411 -22.86 -25.02 -22.09
N ASN A 412 -24.03 -24.42 -22.27
CA ASN A 412 -24.79 -23.87 -21.15
C ASN A 412 -25.27 -24.98 -20.21
N ASN A 413 -25.73 -26.10 -20.77
CA ASN A 413 -26.22 -27.24 -20.00
C ASN A 413 -25.10 -27.96 -19.22
N ALA A 414 -23.92 -28.16 -19.82
CA ALA A 414 -22.83 -28.93 -19.20
C ALA A 414 -21.81 -28.07 -18.44
N LEU A 415 -21.58 -26.83 -18.89
CA LEU A 415 -20.48 -25.95 -18.46
C LEU A 415 -20.95 -24.63 -17.84
N GLY A 416 -22.24 -24.47 -17.50
CA GLY A 416 -22.75 -23.25 -16.85
C GLY A 416 -22.10 -22.92 -15.49
N TRP A 417 -21.35 -23.84 -14.86
CA TRP A 417 -20.57 -23.57 -13.65
C TRP A 417 -19.16 -23.00 -13.95
N LEU A 418 -18.68 -23.15 -15.19
CA LEU A 418 -17.30 -22.88 -15.60
C LEU A 418 -16.92 -21.39 -15.47
N PRO A 419 -17.76 -20.40 -15.86
CA PRO A 419 -17.40 -18.99 -15.73
C PRO A 419 -17.10 -18.58 -14.30
N LEU A 420 -17.92 -19.04 -13.35
CA LEU A 420 -17.73 -18.80 -11.92
C LEU A 420 -16.46 -19.47 -11.41
N ALA A 421 -16.27 -20.77 -11.65
CA ALA A 421 -15.09 -21.49 -11.20
C ALA A 421 -13.80 -20.87 -11.77
N ASN A 422 -13.81 -20.51 -13.05
CA ASN A 422 -12.68 -19.84 -13.70
C ASN A 422 -12.42 -18.45 -13.10
N MET A 423 -13.46 -17.65 -12.87
CA MET A 423 -13.32 -16.33 -12.24
C MET A 423 -12.80 -16.40 -10.80
N MET A 424 -13.18 -17.43 -10.04
CA MET A 424 -12.65 -17.69 -8.70
C MET A 424 -11.14 -17.98 -8.72
N VAL A 425 -10.68 -18.79 -9.69
CA VAL A 425 -9.25 -19.06 -9.88
C VAL A 425 -8.51 -17.79 -10.31
N TYR A 426 -9.09 -17.05 -11.27
CA TYR A 426 -8.55 -15.77 -11.72
C TYR A 426 -8.38 -14.77 -10.55
N THR A 427 -9.43 -14.52 -9.76
CA THR A 427 -9.35 -13.53 -8.67
C THR A 427 -8.42 -13.99 -7.55
N PHE A 428 -8.31 -15.30 -7.30
CA PHE A 428 -7.28 -15.85 -6.41
C PHE A 428 -5.88 -15.48 -6.88
N PHE A 429 -5.53 -15.76 -8.14
CA PHE A 429 -4.19 -15.46 -8.66
C PHE A 429 -3.90 -13.96 -8.79
N VAL A 430 -4.93 -13.14 -9.03
CA VAL A 430 -4.80 -11.69 -8.95
C VAL A 430 -4.44 -11.27 -7.51
N GLY A 431 -5.15 -11.80 -6.50
CA GLY A 431 -4.80 -11.55 -5.09
C GLY A 431 -3.40 -12.05 -4.72
N PHE A 432 -2.99 -13.20 -5.27
CA PHE A 432 -1.72 -13.85 -4.99
C PHE A 432 -0.51 -13.15 -5.64
N GLY A 433 -0.63 -12.74 -6.90
CA GLY A 433 0.49 -12.28 -7.73
C GLY A 433 0.60 -10.76 -7.92
N GLN A 434 -0.50 -10.02 -7.84
CA GLN A 434 -0.51 -8.57 -8.12
C GLN A 434 0.39 -7.75 -7.17
N PRO A 435 0.45 -8.01 -5.84
CA PRO A 435 1.29 -7.22 -4.95
C PRO A 435 2.80 -7.33 -5.25
N VAL A 436 3.22 -8.42 -5.90
CA VAL A 436 4.64 -8.73 -6.13
C VAL A 436 5.33 -7.67 -6.98
N LEU A 437 4.67 -7.20 -8.04
CA LEU A 437 5.28 -6.22 -8.94
C LEU A 437 5.62 -4.92 -8.19
N VAL A 438 4.69 -4.43 -7.38
CA VAL A 438 4.89 -3.21 -6.57
C VAL A 438 6.01 -3.40 -5.55
N MET A 439 6.13 -4.60 -4.96
CA MET A 439 7.22 -4.93 -4.06
C MET A 439 8.59 -4.90 -4.77
N MET A 440 8.68 -5.56 -5.93
CA MET A 440 9.90 -5.58 -6.74
C MET A 440 10.29 -4.19 -7.20
N GLN A 441 9.34 -3.30 -7.53
CA GLN A 441 9.64 -1.90 -7.87
C GLN A 441 10.34 -1.18 -6.70
N GLY A 442 9.94 -1.44 -5.45
CA GLY A 442 10.58 -0.88 -4.26
C GLY A 442 11.98 -1.41 -4.00
N GLU A 443 12.23 -2.67 -4.38
CA GLU A 443 13.51 -3.37 -4.19
C GLU A 443 14.52 -3.05 -5.30
N LEU A 444 14.05 -2.93 -6.55
CA LEU A 444 14.89 -2.75 -7.74
C LEU A 444 15.33 -1.30 -7.96
N LEU A 445 14.60 -0.33 -7.44
CA LEU A 445 14.99 1.08 -7.53
C LEU A 445 16.07 1.41 -6.49
N ALA A 446 17.14 2.03 -6.96
CA ALA A 446 18.24 2.49 -6.11
C ALA A 446 17.79 3.57 -5.13
N THR A 447 18.33 3.53 -3.90
CA THR A 447 17.90 4.37 -2.77
C THR A 447 17.93 5.87 -3.06
N ASN A 448 18.85 6.33 -3.92
CA ASN A 448 19.02 7.72 -4.33
C ASN A 448 17.91 8.25 -5.26
N VAL A 449 17.18 7.38 -5.97
CA VAL A 449 16.10 7.76 -6.89
C VAL A 449 14.76 7.11 -6.54
N ARG A 450 14.72 6.29 -5.48
CA ARG A 450 13.61 5.40 -5.15
C ARG A 450 12.28 6.12 -4.96
N SER A 451 12.25 7.24 -4.22
CA SER A 451 10.97 7.89 -3.92
C SER A 451 10.33 8.50 -5.16
N VAL A 452 11.12 9.16 -6.02
CA VAL A 452 10.63 9.73 -7.30
C VAL A 452 10.27 8.62 -8.29
N GLY A 453 11.10 7.57 -8.40
CA GLY A 453 10.84 6.43 -9.29
C GLY A 453 9.57 5.68 -8.91
N LEU A 454 9.35 5.40 -7.62
CA LEU A 454 8.12 4.75 -7.14
C LEU A 454 6.89 5.60 -7.38
N ALA A 455 6.96 6.92 -7.16
CA ALA A 455 5.83 7.82 -7.46
C ALA A 455 5.45 7.75 -8.94
N PHE A 456 6.45 7.78 -9.84
CA PHE A 456 6.22 7.66 -11.28
C PHE A 456 5.64 6.29 -11.68
N LEU A 457 6.14 5.20 -11.11
CA LEU A 457 5.60 3.85 -11.36
C LEU A 457 4.14 3.71 -10.91
N ILE A 458 3.79 4.27 -9.75
CA ILE A 458 2.41 4.30 -9.26
C ILE A 458 1.51 5.09 -10.21
N THR A 459 1.98 6.22 -10.76
CA THR A 459 1.27 6.95 -11.81
C THR A 459 1.04 6.07 -13.05
N MET A 460 2.03 5.28 -13.47
CA MET A 460 1.87 4.33 -14.59
C MET A 460 0.87 3.22 -14.28
N ILE A 461 0.78 2.72 -13.03
CA ILE A 461 -0.24 1.74 -12.61
C ILE A 461 -1.63 2.32 -12.83
N PHE A 462 -1.90 3.52 -12.30
CA PHE A 462 -3.22 4.15 -12.43
C PHE A 462 -3.53 4.54 -13.88
N LEU A 463 -2.55 5.03 -14.64
CA LEU A 463 -2.76 5.30 -16.06
C LEU A 463 -3.11 4.02 -16.84
N GLY A 464 -2.38 2.93 -16.59
CA GLY A 464 -2.71 1.63 -17.17
C GLY A 464 -4.10 1.12 -16.74
N GLY A 465 -4.47 1.31 -15.47
CA GLY A 465 -5.81 1.00 -14.96
C GLY A 465 -6.90 1.80 -15.65
N PHE A 466 -6.70 3.09 -15.90
CA PHE A 466 -7.61 3.90 -16.70
C PHE A 466 -7.75 3.36 -18.12
N LEU A 467 -6.62 3.12 -18.81
CA LEU A 467 -6.62 2.63 -20.20
C LEU A 467 -7.36 1.30 -20.33
N VAL A 468 -7.08 0.35 -19.43
CA VAL A 468 -7.69 -1.00 -19.45
C VAL A 468 -9.18 -0.95 -19.18
N THR A 469 -9.61 -0.21 -18.15
CA THR A 469 -11.05 -0.08 -17.84
C THR A 469 -11.81 0.69 -18.91
N GLN A 470 -11.22 1.75 -19.46
CA GLN A 470 -11.84 2.54 -20.54
C GLN A 470 -11.92 1.76 -21.85
N ALA A 471 -10.88 0.99 -22.20
CA ALA A 471 -10.82 0.22 -23.44
C ALA A 471 -11.70 -1.02 -23.41
N PHE A 472 -12.03 -1.58 -22.23
CA PHE A 472 -12.76 -2.84 -22.10
C PHE A 472 -14.05 -2.89 -22.92
N TYR A 473 -14.89 -1.85 -22.83
CA TYR A 473 -16.14 -1.79 -23.61
C TYR A 473 -15.86 -1.70 -25.11
N ALA A 474 -14.93 -0.84 -25.54
CA ALA A 474 -14.59 -0.66 -26.95
C ALA A 474 -13.99 -1.94 -27.56
N MET A 475 -13.18 -2.68 -26.80
CA MET A 475 -12.68 -3.99 -27.19
C MET A 475 -13.82 -5.00 -27.31
N GLY A 476 -14.76 -5.02 -26.35
CA GLY A 476 -15.95 -5.87 -26.43
C GLY A 476 -16.75 -5.66 -27.71
N GLN A 477 -16.89 -4.42 -28.17
CA GLN A 477 -17.56 -4.09 -29.44
C GLN A 477 -16.74 -4.48 -30.67
N ALA A 478 -15.42 -4.27 -30.65
CA ALA A 478 -14.57 -4.47 -31.82
C ALA A 478 -14.19 -5.94 -32.08
N MET A 479 -13.96 -6.73 -31.03
CA MET A 479 -13.47 -8.11 -31.11
C MET A 479 -14.31 -9.12 -30.31
N GLY A 480 -15.44 -8.68 -29.74
CA GLY A 480 -16.23 -9.51 -28.83
C GLY A 480 -15.62 -9.63 -27.43
N ILE A 481 -16.45 -10.04 -26.47
CA ILE A 481 -16.00 -10.32 -25.10
C ILE A 481 -14.98 -11.48 -25.07
N TYR A 482 -15.14 -12.49 -25.93
CA TYR A 482 -14.18 -13.58 -26.08
C TYR A 482 -12.80 -13.08 -26.54
N GLY A 483 -12.76 -12.22 -27.57
CA GLY A 483 -11.53 -11.63 -28.09
C GLY A 483 -10.84 -10.74 -27.06
N THR A 484 -11.61 -10.05 -26.23
CA THR A 484 -11.08 -9.20 -25.14
C THR A 484 -10.35 -10.03 -24.09
N PHE A 485 -10.91 -11.17 -23.69
CA PHE A 485 -10.24 -12.09 -22.75
C PHE A 485 -9.02 -12.76 -23.40
N TRP A 486 -9.06 -13.15 -24.67
CA TRP A 486 -7.88 -13.65 -25.37
C TRP A 486 -6.77 -12.60 -25.48
N PHE A 487 -7.11 -11.33 -25.72
CA PHE A 487 -6.14 -10.24 -25.67
C PHE A 487 -5.47 -10.14 -24.29
N TYR A 488 -6.24 -10.17 -23.20
CA TYR A 488 -5.68 -10.17 -21.85
C TYR A 488 -4.82 -11.40 -21.55
N SER A 489 -5.19 -12.57 -22.09
CA SER A 489 -4.36 -13.78 -22.00
C SER A 489 -2.98 -13.58 -22.61
N VAL A 490 -2.93 -13.09 -23.86
CA VAL A 490 -1.68 -12.81 -24.57
C VAL A 490 -0.85 -11.76 -23.82
N MET A 491 -1.47 -10.68 -23.34
CA MET A 491 -0.78 -9.67 -22.53
C MET A 491 -0.18 -10.27 -21.25
N CYS A 492 -0.92 -11.12 -20.53
CA CYS A 492 -0.42 -11.78 -19.32
C CYS A 492 0.75 -12.72 -19.61
N PHE A 493 0.70 -13.45 -20.71
CA PHE A 493 1.83 -14.28 -21.15
C PHE A 493 3.06 -13.42 -21.46
N MET A 494 2.90 -12.28 -22.13
CA MET A 494 3.99 -11.33 -22.36
C MET A 494 4.57 -10.79 -21.04
N VAL A 495 3.74 -10.47 -20.04
CA VAL A 495 4.22 -10.05 -18.71
C VAL A 495 5.07 -11.14 -18.07
N ALA A 496 4.63 -12.40 -18.12
CA ALA A 496 5.38 -13.53 -17.59
C ALA A 496 6.73 -13.70 -18.32
N ALA A 497 6.74 -13.63 -19.65
CA ALA A 497 7.95 -13.75 -20.47
C ALA A 497 8.93 -12.60 -20.22
N VAL A 498 8.47 -11.34 -20.28
CA VAL A 498 9.30 -10.16 -20.01
C VAL A 498 9.84 -10.21 -18.58
N SER A 499 9.02 -10.58 -17.61
CA SER A 499 9.47 -10.73 -16.22
C SER A 499 10.50 -11.83 -16.06
N HIS A 500 10.40 -12.91 -16.83
CA HIS A 500 11.42 -13.94 -16.85
C HIS A 500 12.76 -13.39 -17.33
N PHE A 501 12.82 -12.58 -18.39
CA PHE A 501 14.12 -12.10 -18.90
C PHE A 501 14.64 -10.84 -18.18
N ALA A 502 13.75 -9.94 -17.77
CA ALA A 502 14.12 -8.61 -17.31
C ALA A 502 14.21 -8.46 -15.79
N MET A 503 13.50 -9.29 -15.02
CA MET A 503 13.46 -9.16 -13.55
C MET A 503 14.43 -10.12 -12.87
N PRO A 504 15.33 -9.66 -11.99
CA PRO A 504 16.13 -10.54 -11.15
C PRO A 504 15.30 -11.05 -9.96
N GLU A 505 15.73 -12.17 -9.35
CA GLU A 505 15.20 -12.58 -8.05
C GLU A 505 15.80 -11.69 -6.95
N THR A 506 14.94 -11.24 -6.02
CA THR A 506 15.29 -10.32 -4.94
C THR A 506 15.23 -10.98 -3.56
N LYS A 507 14.66 -12.19 -3.46
CA LYS A 507 14.55 -12.94 -2.20
C LYS A 507 15.92 -13.11 -1.52
N GLY A 508 15.96 -12.72 -0.25
CA GLY A 508 17.12 -12.92 0.63
C GLY A 508 18.30 -12.00 0.35
N LEU A 509 18.14 -11.00 -0.54
CA LEU A 509 19.18 -10.02 -0.84
C LEU A 509 18.92 -8.70 -0.12
N SER A 510 19.99 -8.05 0.35
CA SER A 510 19.89 -6.68 0.84
C SER A 510 19.68 -5.68 -0.31
N LEU A 511 19.10 -4.52 -0.02
CA LEU A 511 18.92 -3.46 -1.05
C LEU A 511 20.26 -2.99 -1.63
N GLU A 512 21.33 -3.05 -0.84
CA GLU A 512 22.69 -2.72 -1.26
C GLU A 512 23.27 -3.79 -2.20
N GLU A 513 23.04 -5.07 -1.90
CA GLU A 513 23.44 -6.19 -2.77
C GLU A 513 22.74 -6.14 -4.13
N ILE A 514 21.45 -5.80 -4.16
CA ILE A 514 20.68 -5.65 -5.42
C ILE A 514 21.27 -4.50 -6.24
N SER A 515 21.52 -3.34 -5.62
CA SER A 515 22.15 -2.18 -6.26
C SER A 515 23.54 -2.52 -6.82
N ASN A 516 24.36 -3.23 -6.03
CA ASN A 516 25.70 -3.65 -6.43
C ASN A 516 25.67 -4.63 -7.61
N LYS A 517 24.74 -5.61 -7.62
CA LYS A 517 24.55 -6.52 -8.76
C LYS A 517 24.11 -5.79 -10.03
N GLN A 518 23.22 -4.80 -9.93
CA GLN A 518 22.81 -3.98 -11.07
C GLN A 518 23.97 -3.14 -11.63
N ASN A 519 24.78 -2.56 -10.75
CA ASN A 519 25.95 -1.77 -11.12
C ASN A 519 27.07 -2.63 -11.74
N ALA A 520 27.30 -3.85 -11.23
CA ALA A 520 28.25 -4.79 -11.79
C ALA A 520 27.86 -5.25 -13.20
N LYS A 521 26.57 -5.56 -13.42
CA LYS A 521 26.07 -5.97 -14.75
C LYS A 521 26.20 -4.84 -15.79
N SER A 522 25.95 -3.59 -15.38
CA SER A 522 26.18 -2.38 -16.19
C SER A 522 27.66 -2.21 -16.60
N ARG A 523 28.61 -2.49 -15.69
CA ARG A 523 30.05 -2.43 -16.00
C ARG A 523 30.49 -3.52 -16.98
N ASN A 524 29.95 -4.72 -16.86
CA ASN A 524 30.26 -5.83 -17.79
C ASN A 524 29.71 -5.56 -19.20
N THR A 525 28.46 -5.09 -19.34
CA THR A 525 27.90 -4.75 -20.66
C THR A 525 28.67 -3.61 -21.34
N LYS A 526 29.13 -2.60 -20.56
CA LYS A 526 29.97 -1.52 -21.11
C LYS A 526 31.37 -1.97 -21.50
N SER A 527 31.91 -3.01 -20.87
CA SER A 527 33.22 -3.55 -21.27
C SER A 527 33.09 -4.41 -22.52
N GLU A 528 32.00 -5.19 -22.65
CA GLU A 528 31.68 -5.93 -23.88
C GLU A 528 31.41 -4.99 -25.08
N GLU A 529 30.67 -3.89 -24.88
CA GLU A 529 30.43 -2.86 -25.90
C GLU A 529 31.66 -2.01 -26.26
N MET A 530 32.71 -2.03 -25.43
CA MET A 530 33.96 -1.30 -25.69
C MET A 530 35.03 -2.19 -26.35
N ILE A 531 34.79 -3.51 -26.37
CA ILE A 531 35.64 -4.52 -27.01
C ILE A 531 35.15 -4.83 -28.45
N LEU A 532 33.89 -4.48 -28.77
CA LEU A 532 33.33 -4.44 -30.12
C LEU A 532 33.51 -3.05 -30.74
#